data_AF-A0A429R6V8-F1
#
_entry.id   AF-A0A429R6V8-F1
#
_cell.length_a   1.000
_cell.length_b   1.000
_cell.length_c   1.000
_cell.angle_alpha   90.00
_cell.angle_beta   90.00
_cell.angle_gamma   90.00
#
_symmetry.space_group_name_H-M   'P 1'
#
loop_
_entity.id
_entity.type
_entity.pdbx_description
1 polymer ?
#
loop_
_entity_poly.entity_id
_entity_poly.type
_entity_poly.pdbx_seq_one_letter_code
_entity_poly.pdbx_strand_id
1 'polypeptide(L)'
;MAGTPATGAARQAWRRLRTRPAALVSAGVLLLLVLLAVAAPLLAALEGQDAYAYHDDLVDSARGGVPYGSFGGASADHWLGVEPGTGRDLFVRLLYGARISLLVAVGATAVQVALGVAIGLAAGLGSRWVDGLLGRITDVLVALPMLVLAIALTAVVPRDFPRPLLLILVIGLLGWAGTSRIVRAQTLTLKSLDFVAASRLAGSGRWRTARRELLPALAAPVITYAAILVPTNMVVEASLSFLGVGVTPPTPSWGQMLSTAQTWFRADPAYVLLPAGLLFVTVLAFTVLGDAVRTALDPREASRLRVGTRKENSR
;
A
#
# COMPACT_ATOMS: atom_id res chain seq x y z
N MET A 1 -27.51 -17.93 21.54
CA MET A 1 -26.14 -17.44 21.28
C MET A 1 -25.89 -17.38 19.76
N ALA A 2 -26.23 -16.27 19.12
CA ALA A 2 -25.95 -16.08 17.70
C ALA A 2 -24.50 -15.61 17.55
N GLY A 3 -23.63 -16.42 16.95
CA GLY A 3 -22.28 -16.02 16.62
C GLY A 3 -22.31 -14.75 15.76
N THR A 4 -21.52 -13.75 16.14
CA THR A 4 -21.45 -12.45 15.44
C THR A 4 -21.28 -12.66 13.93
N PRO A 5 -22.16 -12.12 13.07
CA PRO A 5 -22.17 -12.37 11.62
C PRO A 5 -20.83 -12.03 10.93
N ALA A 6 -20.04 -11.12 11.51
CA ALA A 6 -18.70 -10.77 11.06
C ALA A 6 -17.71 -11.96 11.06
N THR A 7 -17.80 -12.86 12.04
CA THR A 7 -16.90 -14.03 12.15
C THR A 7 -17.17 -15.09 11.08
N GLY A 8 -18.42 -15.22 10.65
CA GLY A 8 -18.81 -16.11 9.55
C GLY A 8 -18.34 -15.59 8.19
N ALA A 9 -18.50 -14.27 7.95
CA ALA A 9 -18.08 -13.62 6.71
C ALA A 9 -16.55 -13.68 6.51
N ALA A 10 -15.76 -13.36 7.54
CA ALA A 10 -14.30 -13.46 7.47
C ALA A 10 -13.83 -14.89 7.21
N ARG A 11 -14.43 -15.88 7.88
CA ARG A 11 -14.10 -17.31 7.69
C ARG A 11 -14.47 -17.80 6.29
N GLN A 12 -15.58 -17.33 5.73
CA GLN A 12 -16.01 -17.69 4.38
C GLN A 12 -15.15 -17.03 3.31
N ALA A 13 -14.79 -15.76 3.48
CA ALA A 13 -13.84 -15.06 2.62
C ALA A 13 -12.46 -15.76 2.64
N TRP A 14 -11.98 -16.14 3.82
CA TRP A 14 -10.73 -16.90 3.97
C TRP A 14 -10.76 -18.24 3.22
N ARG A 15 -11.86 -19.00 3.32
CA ARG A 15 -12.01 -20.25 2.57
C ARG A 15 -11.94 -20.04 1.05
N ARG A 16 -12.57 -18.98 0.54
CA ARG A 16 -12.54 -18.62 -0.89
C ARG A 16 -11.16 -18.17 -1.36
N LEU A 17 -10.45 -17.40 -0.52
CA LEU A 17 -9.07 -17.00 -0.81
C LEU A 17 -8.15 -18.22 -0.94
N ARG A 18 -8.25 -19.17 0.00
CA ARG A 18 -7.41 -20.38 -0.01
C ARG A 18 -7.66 -21.31 -1.20
N THR A 19 -8.82 -21.21 -1.84
CA THR A 19 -9.10 -22.01 -3.05
C THR A 19 -8.46 -21.44 -4.31
N ARG A 20 -7.84 -20.25 -4.26
CA ARG A 20 -7.23 -19.60 -5.42
C ARG A 20 -5.71 -19.69 -5.36
N PRO A 21 -5.04 -20.42 -6.26
CA PRO A 21 -3.59 -20.60 -6.23
C PRO A 21 -2.84 -19.27 -6.39
N ALA A 22 -3.31 -18.39 -7.28
CA ALA A 22 -2.72 -17.06 -7.47
C ALA A 22 -2.72 -16.23 -6.18
N ALA A 23 -3.81 -16.28 -5.40
CA ALA A 23 -3.91 -15.56 -4.14
C ALA A 23 -2.92 -16.11 -3.09
N LEU A 24 -2.73 -17.44 -3.04
CA LEU A 24 -1.78 -18.08 -2.14
C LEU A 24 -0.33 -17.75 -2.51
N VAL A 25 0.00 -17.78 -3.80
CA VAL A 25 1.34 -17.42 -4.29
C VAL A 25 1.64 -15.96 -3.97
N SER A 26 0.73 -15.03 -4.28
CA SER A 26 0.90 -13.61 -3.96
C SER A 26 1.01 -13.35 -2.46
N ALA A 27 0.19 -14.02 -1.64
CA ALA A 27 0.30 -13.92 -0.18
C ALA A 27 1.64 -14.47 0.33
N GLY A 28 2.14 -15.57 -0.23
CA GLY A 28 3.45 -16.13 0.09
C GLY A 28 4.61 -15.21 -0.27
N VAL A 29 4.56 -14.60 -1.47
CA VAL A 29 5.55 -13.60 -1.91
C VAL A 29 5.56 -12.39 -0.99
N LEU A 30 4.39 -11.83 -0.68
CA LEU A 30 4.30 -10.67 0.23
C LEU A 30 4.75 -11.02 1.65
N LEU A 31 4.39 -12.21 2.15
CA LEU A 31 4.86 -12.67 3.45
C LEU A 31 6.38 -12.79 3.47
N LEU A 32 6.99 -13.38 2.44
CA LEU A 32 8.44 -13.45 2.31
C LEU A 32 9.08 -12.06 2.29
N LEU A 33 8.54 -11.12 1.51
CA LEU A 33 9.06 -9.75 1.45
C LEU A 33 8.92 -9.01 2.77
N VAL A 34 7.81 -9.17 3.48
CA VAL A 34 7.62 -8.61 4.83
C VAL A 34 8.60 -9.25 5.81
N LEU A 35 8.84 -10.56 5.73
CA LEU A 35 9.82 -11.24 6.58
C LEU A 35 11.23 -10.75 6.30
N LEU A 36 11.63 -10.61 5.03
CA LEU A 36 12.92 -10.05 4.63
C LEU A 36 13.08 -8.60 5.10
N ALA A 37 12.04 -7.79 4.93
CA ALA A 37 12.01 -6.43 5.46
C ALA A 37 12.17 -6.44 6.98
N VAL A 38 11.36 -7.17 7.74
CA VAL A 38 11.47 -7.23 9.21
C VAL A 38 12.82 -7.79 9.66
N ALA A 39 13.37 -8.77 8.94
CA ALA A 39 14.67 -9.37 9.23
C ALA A 39 15.88 -8.55 8.75
N ALA A 40 15.70 -7.38 8.11
CA ALA A 40 16.83 -6.65 7.51
C ALA A 40 18.04 -6.39 8.45
N PRO A 41 17.91 -6.01 9.74
CA PRO A 41 19.02 -5.80 10.64
C PRO A 41 19.73 -7.10 10.98
N LEU A 42 18.97 -8.20 11.07
CA LEU A 42 19.54 -9.53 11.30
C LEU A 42 20.31 -10.00 10.06
N LEU A 43 19.76 -9.80 8.87
CA LEU A 43 20.41 -10.15 7.60
C LEU A 43 21.64 -9.26 7.34
N ALA A 44 21.57 -7.98 7.65
CA ALA A 44 22.69 -7.06 7.58
C ALA A 44 23.81 -7.47 8.56
N ALA A 45 23.45 -7.83 9.80
CA ALA A 45 24.41 -8.33 10.78
C ALA A 45 25.01 -9.70 10.38
N LEU A 46 24.25 -10.54 9.66
CA LEU A 46 24.71 -11.83 9.15
C LEU A 46 25.73 -11.65 8.01
N GLU A 47 25.51 -10.67 7.14
CA GLU A 47 26.48 -10.30 6.10
C GLU A 47 27.67 -9.52 6.68
N GLY A 48 27.48 -8.82 7.80
CA GLY A 48 28.50 -7.98 8.43
C GLY A 48 28.55 -6.56 7.87
N GLN A 49 27.50 -6.12 7.17
CA GLN A 49 27.43 -4.85 6.46
C GLN A 49 26.41 -3.89 7.06
N ASP A 50 26.60 -2.58 6.81
CA ASP A 50 25.63 -1.53 7.15
C ASP A 50 25.10 -0.83 5.90
N ALA A 51 23.81 -0.47 5.92
CA ALA A 51 23.12 0.19 4.81
C ALA A 51 23.70 1.56 4.46
N TYR A 52 24.41 2.16 5.42
CA TYR A 52 24.91 3.53 5.37
C TYR A 52 26.44 3.62 5.32
N ALA A 53 27.16 2.52 5.51
CA ALA A 53 28.62 2.48 5.47
C ALA A 53 29.13 2.59 4.03
N TYR A 54 30.08 3.51 3.82
CA TYR A 54 30.73 3.77 2.53
C TYR A 54 31.98 2.89 2.39
N HIS A 55 32.22 2.37 1.19
CA HIS A 55 33.38 1.56 0.85
C HIS A 55 34.02 2.08 -0.44
N ASP A 56 34.76 3.18 -0.31
CA ASP A 56 35.36 3.88 -1.45
C ASP A 56 36.43 3.03 -2.17
N ASP A 57 37.00 2.05 -1.48
CA ASP A 57 37.99 1.09 -2.02
C ASP A 57 37.37 0.06 -2.96
N LEU A 58 36.04 -0.12 -2.93
CA LEU A 58 35.30 -1.06 -3.78
C LEU A 58 34.84 -0.45 -5.10
N VAL A 59 35.03 0.86 -5.29
CA VAL A 59 34.60 1.60 -6.48
C VAL A 59 35.77 2.24 -7.22
N ASP A 60 35.78 2.08 -8.54
CA ASP A 60 36.82 2.61 -9.41
C ASP A 60 36.54 4.07 -9.75
N SER A 61 37.13 4.98 -8.97
CA SER A 61 37.05 6.43 -9.19
C SER A 61 37.57 6.84 -10.58
N ALA A 62 38.56 6.13 -11.13
CA ALA A 62 39.10 6.45 -12.46
C ALA A 62 38.15 6.05 -13.59
N ARG A 63 37.25 5.10 -13.35
CA ARG A 63 36.16 4.71 -14.27
C ARG A 63 34.82 5.34 -13.90
N GLY A 64 34.87 6.47 -13.18
CA GLY A 64 33.69 7.26 -12.84
C GLY A 64 32.86 6.70 -11.69
N GLY A 65 33.40 5.77 -10.88
CA GLY A 65 32.78 5.24 -9.64
C GLY A 65 32.10 3.88 -9.80
N VAL A 66 32.38 3.13 -10.86
CA VAL A 66 31.81 1.78 -11.05
C VAL A 66 32.44 0.77 -10.07
N PRO A 67 31.67 -0.18 -9.50
CA PRO A 67 32.24 -1.20 -8.62
C PRO A 67 33.28 -2.07 -9.31
N TYR A 68 34.30 -2.51 -8.58
CA TYR A 68 35.26 -3.50 -9.07
C TYR A 68 34.61 -4.90 -9.18
N GLY A 69 34.92 -5.64 -10.24
CA GLY A 69 34.45 -7.02 -10.42
C GLY A 69 33.18 -7.14 -11.27
N SER A 70 32.72 -8.38 -11.47
CA SER A 70 31.48 -8.67 -12.19
C SER A 70 30.25 -8.45 -11.32
N PHE A 71 29.10 -8.14 -11.94
CA PHE A 71 27.80 -8.06 -11.26
C PHE A 71 27.79 -7.09 -10.07
N GLY A 72 28.28 -5.86 -10.29
CA GLY A 72 28.27 -4.79 -9.27
C GLY A 72 29.25 -5.04 -8.11
N GLY A 73 30.22 -5.93 -8.27
CA GLY A 73 31.20 -6.27 -7.23
C GLY A 73 30.69 -7.26 -6.19
N ALA A 74 29.75 -8.14 -6.59
CA ALA A 74 29.25 -9.19 -5.70
C ALA A 74 30.39 -10.10 -5.20
N SER A 75 30.43 -10.29 -3.89
CA SER A 75 31.47 -11.03 -3.18
C SER A 75 30.90 -11.75 -1.94
N ALA A 76 31.75 -12.47 -1.20
CA ALA A 76 31.34 -13.10 0.05
C ALA A 76 30.95 -12.08 1.14
N ASP A 77 31.54 -10.88 1.08
CA ASP A 77 31.30 -9.78 2.01
C ASP A 77 30.19 -8.83 1.54
N HIS A 78 29.82 -8.88 0.25
CA HIS A 78 28.77 -8.08 -0.38
C HIS A 78 27.95 -8.94 -1.34
N TRP A 79 26.89 -9.60 -0.84
CA TRP A 79 26.22 -10.72 -1.53
C TRP A 79 25.59 -10.34 -2.87
N LEU A 80 25.11 -9.09 -3.00
CA LEU A 80 24.58 -8.55 -4.25
C LEU A 80 25.44 -7.42 -4.82
N GLY A 81 26.66 -7.25 -4.32
CA GLY A 81 27.56 -6.17 -4.71
C GLY A 81 27.25 -4.86 -4.00
N VAL A 82 27.79 -3.76 -4.55
CA VAL A 82 27.76 -2.44 -3.92
C VAL A 82 27.20 -1.36 -4.84
N GLU A 83 26.68 -0.28 -4.25
CA GLU A 83 26.20 0.89 -4.98
C GLU A 83 27.36 1.58 -5.72
N PRO A 84 27.24 1.79 -7.05
CA PRO A 84 28.17 2.62 -7.79
C PRO A 84 28.28 4.04 -7.20
N GLY A 85 29.51 4.52 -7.08
CA GLY A 85 29.87 5.86 -6.59
C GLY A 85 29.99 5.99 -5.07
N THR A 86 29.44 5.08 -4.27
CA THR A 86 29.51 5.16 -2.79
C THR A 86 30.05 3.89 -2.11
N GLY A 87 30.03 2.75 -2.81
CA GLY A 87 30.42 1.47 -2.24
C GLY A 87 29.48 0.95 -1.15
N ARG A 88 28.30 1.56 -0.95
CA ARG A 88 27.35 1.08 0.07
C ARG A 88 26.75 -0.26 -0.34
N ASP A 89 26.59 -1.17 0.62
CA ASP A 89 26.11 -2.52 0.33
C ASP A 89 24.73 -2.53 -0.36
N LEU A 90 24.61 -3.21 -1.50
CA LEU A 90 23.38 -3.23 -2.29
C LEU A 90 22.31 -4.14 -1.67
N PHE A 91 22.70 -5.30 -1.13
CA PHE A 91 21.76 -6.26 -0.53
C PHE A 91 21.06 -5.67 0.69
N VAL A 92 21.83 -5.15 1.65
CA VAL A 92 21.30 -4.49 2.85
C VAL A 92 20.41 -3.32 2.45
N ARG A 93 20.82 -2.50 1.47
CA ARG A 93 20.00 -1.38 1.00
C ARG A 93 18.70 -1.83 0.35
N LEU A 94 18.66 -2.95 -0.38
CA LEU A 94 17.41 -3.51 -0.91
C LEU A 94 16.45 -3.94 0.21
N LEU A 95 16.97 -4.53 1.30
CA LEU A 95 16.17 -4.95 2.45
C LEU A 95 15.61 -3.76 3.25
N TYR A 96 16.44 -2.76 3.54
CA TYR A 96 15.97 -1.53 4.18
C TYR A 96 15.06 -0.73 3.25
N GLY A 97 15.32 -0.75 1.94
CA GLY A 97 14.42 -0.19 0.92
C GLY A 97 13.04 -0.83 0.95
N ALA A 98 12.98 -2.17 1.11
CA ALA A 98 11.72 -2.90 1.27
C ALA A 98 10.94 -2.42 2.50
N ARG A 99 11.62 -2.22 3.64
CA ARG A 99 10.99 -1.68 4.86
C ARG A 99 10.32 -0.34 4.60
N ILE A 100 11.06 0.60 4.01
CA ILE A 100 10.58 1.97 3.79
C ILE A 100 9.44 1.98 2.78
N SER A 101 9.60 1.33 1.62
CA SER A 101 8.55 1.31 0.60
C SER A 101 7.26 0.62 1.09
N LEU A 102 7.36 -0.49 1.82
CA LEU A 102 6.19 -1.15 2.43
C LEU A 102 5.55 -0.30 3.53
N LEU A 103 6.35 0.30 4.40
CA LEU A 103 5.87 1.17 5.48
C LEU A 103 5.09 2.36 4.92
N VAL A 104 5.63 3.04 3.90
CA VAL A 104 4.99 4.20 3.29
C VAL A 104 3.71 3.80 2.56
N ALA A 105 3.73 2.72 1.76
CA ALA A 105 2.56 2.26 1.02
C ALA A 105 1.39 1.87 1.95
N VAL A 106 1.68 1.08 3.00
CA VAL A 106 0.66 0.63 3.97
C VAL A 106 0.23 1.79 4.87
N GLY A 107 1.17 2.60 5.35
CA GLY A 107 0.89 3.76 6.21
C GLY A 107 0.02 4.80 5.50
N ALA A 108 0.36 5.16 4.26
CA ALA A 108 -0.44 6.08 3.45
C ALA A 108 -1.85 5.53 3.24
N THR A 109 -1.97 4.24 2.93
CA THR A 109 -3.27 3.57 2.77
C THR A 109 -4.10 3.60 4.06
N ALA A 110 -3.47 3.39 5.21
CA ALA A 110 -4.15 3.46 6.51
C ALA A 110 -4.70 4.86 6.78
N VAL A 111 -3.91 5.92 6.56
CA VAL A 111 -4.34 7.32 6.69
C VAL A 111 -5.47 7.63 5.71
N GLN A 112 -5.30 7.24 4.44
CA GLN A 112 -6.28 7.44 3.38
C GLN A 112 -7.63 6.79 3.70
N VAL A 113 -7.61 5.56 4.20
CA VAL A 113 -8.81 4.83 4.61
C VAL A 113 -9.44 5.44 5.85
N ALA A 114 -8.64 5.79 6.87
CA ALA A 114 -9.16 6.40 8.09
C ALA A 114 -9.90 7.72 7.80
N LEU A 115 -9.27 8.61 7.02
CA LEU A 115 -9.87 9.89 6.62
C LEU A 115 -11.08 9.67 5.70
N GLY A 116 -10.95 8.79 4.71
CA GLY A 116 -12.03 8.49 3.78
C GLY A 116 -13.27 7.92 4.48
N VAL A 117 -13.08 7.01 5.42
CA VAL A 117 -14.17 6.44 6.22
C VAL A 117 -14.81 7.51 7.10
N ALA A 118 -14.01 8.29 7.82
CA ALA A 118 -14.51 9.35 8.69
C ALA A 118 -15.34 10.39 7.91
N ILE A 119 -14.79 10.91 6.81
CA ILE A 119 -15.42 11.96 6.01
C ILE A 119 -16.62 11.42 5.22
N GLY A 120 -16.50 10.23 4.64
CA GLY A 120 -17.59 9.58 3.91
C GLY A 120 -18.80 9.26 4.80
N LEU A 121 -18.56 8.77 6.02
CA LEU A 121 -19.61 8.57 7.02
C LEU A 121 -20.24 9.89 7.46
N ALA A 122 -19.42 10.91 7.74
CA ALA A 122 -19.89 12.23 8.14
C ALA A 122 -20.79 12.86 7.06
N ALA A 123 -20.41 12.75 5.79
CA ALA A 123 -21.22 13.20 4.66
C ALA A 123 -22.52 12.38 4.50
N GLY A 124 -22.44 11.05 4.61
CA GLY A 124 -23.60 10.17 4.41
C GLY A 124 -24.66 10.23 5.52
N LEU A 125 -24.23 10.44 6.77
CA LEU A 125 -25.09 10.57 7.97
C LEU A 125 -25.44 12.02 8.32
N GLY A 126 -24.69 12.99 7.78
CA GLY A 126 -24.83 14.41 8.07
C GLY A 126 -26.12 15.02 7.51
N SER A 127 -26.31 16.31 7.80
CA SER A 127 -27.36 17.10 7.16
C SER A 127 -27.00 17.37 5.69
N ARG A 128 -27.97 17.83 4.88
CA ARG A 128 -27.74 18.23 3.48
C ARG A 128 -26.60 19.25 3.33
N TRP A 129 -26.42 20.11 4.33
CA TRP A 129 -25.33 21.09 4.33
C TRP A 129 -23.96 20.46 4.57
N VAL A 130 -23.83 19.57 5.56
CA VAL A 130 -22.57 18.84 5.83
C VAL A 130 -22.19 17.98 4.63
N ASP A 131 -23.16 17.30 4.05
CA ASP A 131 -23.00 16.52 2.83
C ASP A 131 -22.51 17.39 1.67
N GLY A 132 -23.16 18.53 1.44
CA GLY A 132 -22.77 19.49 0.41
C GLY A 132 -21.35 20.02 0.59
N LEU A 133 -20.98 20.45 1.80
CA LEU A 133 -19.66 21.01 2.08
C LEU A 133 -18.55 19.96 1.91
N LEU A 134 -18.70 18.78 2.52
CA LEU A 134 -17.71 17.70 2.41
C LEU A 134 -17.62 17.16 0.99
N GLY A 135 -18.75 17.11 0.28
CA GLY A 135 -18.79 16.78 -1.15
C GLY A 135 -17.95 17.76 -1.98
N ARG A 136 -18.12 19.07 -1.79
CA ARG A 136 -17.34 20.09 -2.50
C ARG A 136 -15.83 19.99 -2.21
N ILE A 137 -15.44 19.81 -0.94
CA ILE A 137 -14.03 19.61 -0.58
C ILE A 137 -13.45 18.38 -1.29
N THR A 138 -14.20 17.28 -1.27
CA THR A 138 -13.84 16.03 -1.95
C THR A 138 -13.70 16.25 -3.47
N ASP A 139 -14.60 17.01 -4.08
CA ASP A 139 -14.58 17.31 -5.51
C ASP A 139 -13.36 18.15 -5.91
N VAL A 140 -13.01 19.16 -5.11
CA VAL A 140 -11.79 19.96 -5.33
C VAL A 140 -10.55 19.09 -5.25
N LEU A 141 -10.43 18.24 -4.22
CA LEU A 141 -9.26 17.38 -4.07
C LEU A 141 -9.09 16.39 -5.22
N VAL A 142 -10.18 15.80 -5.73
CA VAL A 142 -10.12 14.86 -6.87
C VAL A 142 -9.78 15.59 -8.17
N ALA A 143 -10.18 16.85 -8.33
CA ALA A 143 -9.88 17.64 -9.52
C ALA A 143 -8.40 18.04 -9.62
N LEU A 144 -7.68 18.09 -8.50
CA LEU A 144 -6.28 18.49 -8.46
C LEU A 144 -5.35 17.31 -8.83
N PRO A 145 -4.36 17.51 -9.71
CA PRO A 145 -3.37 16.49 -10.01
C PRO A 145 -2.54 16.14 -8.76
N MET A 146 -2.75 14.94 -8.22
CA MET A 146 -2.13 14.50 -6.97
C MET A 146 -0.60 14.63 -7.00
N LEU A 147 0.04 14.23 -8.10
CA LEU A 147 1.50 14.27 -8.22
C LEU A 147 2.04 15.69 -8.10
N VAL A 148 1.40 16.66 -8.76
CA VAL A 148 1.82 18.07 -8.74
C VAL A 148 1.71 18.64 -7.32
N LEU A 149 0.60 18.36 -6.64
CA LEU A 149 0.39 18.82 -5.27
C LEU A 149 1.35 18.12 -4.29
N ALA A 150 1.61 16.83 -4.47
CA ALA A 150 2.57 16.09 -3.66
C ALA A 150 3.99 16.65 -3.82
N ILE A 151 4.44 16.92 -5.05
CA ILE A 151 5.73 17.57 -5.31
C ILE A 151 5.79 18.93 -4.61
N ALA A 152 4.77 19.78 -4.77
CA ALA A 152 4.73 21.10 -4.15
C ALA A 152 4.80 21.03 -2.61
N LEU A 153 4.02 20.14 -1.99
CA LEU A 153 4.03 19.98 -0.54
C LEU A 153 5.38 19.45 -0.02
N THR A 154 5.94 18.43 -0.68
CA THR A 154 7.23 17.85 -0.26
C THR A 154 8.41 18.81 -0.41
N ALA A 155 8.35 19.74 -1.36
CA ALA A 155 9.38 20.75 -1.59
C ALA A 155 9.43 21.85 -0.52
N VAL A 156 8.30 22.20 0.09
CA VAL A 156 8.21 23.26 1.12
C VAL A 156 8.58 22.73 2.51
N VAL A 157 8.38 21.43 2.77
CA VAL A 157 8.71 20.84 4.08
C VAL A 157 10.24 20.81 4.28
N PRO A 158 10.74 21.27 5.45
CA PRO A 158 12.15 21.21 5.81
C PRO A 158 12.79 19.83 5.67
N ARG A 159 14.09 19.78 5.39
CA ARG A 159 14.82 18.53 5.11
C ARG A 159 15.02 17.63 6.32
N ASP A 160 14.95 18.18 7.52
CA ASP A 160 15.03 17.49 8.82
C ASP A 160 13.74 16.72 9.16
N PHE A 161 12.62 17.02 8.49
CA PHE A 161 11.40 16.25 8.70
C PHE A 161 11.55 14.83 8.16
N PRO A 162 11.13 13.78 8.90
CA PRO A 162 11.26 12.39 8.45
C PRO A 162 10.54 12.15 7.11
N ARG A 163 11.31 11.96 6.04
CA ARG A 163 10.78 11.81 4.67
C ARG A 163 9.74 10.68 4.52
N PRO A 164 9.92 9.48 5.10
CA PRO A 164 8.90 8.43 5.04
C PRO A 164 7.57 8.86 5.68
N LEU A 165 7.61 9.55 6.82
CA LEU A 165 6.40 10.06 7.48
C LEU A 165 5.73 11.15 6.63
N LEU A 166 6.52 12.05 6.03
CA LEU A 166 6.00 13.08 5.13
C LEU A 166 5.23 12.45 3.97
N LEU A 167 5.78 11.42 3.35
CA LEU A 167 5.12 10.72 2.25
C LEU A 167 3.83 10.01 2.70
N ILE A 168 3.83 9.37 3.87
CA ILE A 168 2.62 8.78 4.44
C ILE A 168 1.51 9.85 4.58
N LEU A 169 1.87 11.01 5.12
CA LEU A 169 0.92 12.10 5.33
C LEU A 169 0.46 12.70 4.00
N VAL A 170 1.38 13.05 3.09
CA VAL A 170 1.04 13.67 1.80
C VAL A 170 0.18 12.72 0.95
N ILE A 171 0.60 11.48 0.77
CA ILE A 171 -0.15 10.50 -0.04
C ILE A 171 -1.51 10.21 0.62
N GLY A 172 -1.56 10.03 1.93
CA GLY A 172 -2.79 9.76 2.67
C GLY A 172 -3.79 10.93 2.68
N LEU A 173 -3.30 12.16 2.91
CA LEU A 173 -4.11 13.38 2.97
C LEU A 173 -4.62 13.84 1.60
N LEU A 174 -3.93 13.48 0.52
CA LEU A 174 -4.40 13.77 -0.83
C LEU A 174 -5.29 12.65 -1.40
N GLY A 175 -5.04 11.40 -1.02
CA GLY A 175 -5.74 10.24 -1.56
C GLY A 175 -7.13 9.95 -0.97
N TRP A 176 -7.50 10.52 0.18
CA TRP A 176 -8.70 10.07 0.93
C TRP A 176 -10.02 10.34 0.20
N ALA A 177 -10.03 11.30 -0.73
CA ALA A 177 -11.24 11.77 -1.40
C ALA A 177 -11.97 10.65 -2.17
N GLY A 178 -11.22 9.76 -2.85
CA GLY A 178 -11.78 8.59 -3.53
C GLY A 178 -12.48 7.64 -2.56
N THR A 179 -11.82 7.29 -1.45
CA THR A 179 -12.39 6.46 -0.39
C THR A 179 -13.63 7.09 0.23
N SER A 180 -13.60 8.40 0.48
CA SER A 180 -14.74 9.18 1.00
C SER A 180 -15.99 9.02 0.14
N ARG A 181 -15.86 9.17 -1.19
CA ARG A 181 -16.99 9.03 -2.12
C ARG A 181 -17.62 7.64 -2.05
N ILE A 182 -16.79 6.60 -2.00
CA ILE A 182 -17.24 5.21 -1.92
C ILE A 182 -17.96 4.97 -0.60
N VAL A 183 -17.35 5.36 0.53
CA VAL A 183 -17.94 5.17 1.87
C VAL A 183 -19.23 5.96 1.99
N ARG A 184 -19.29 7.19 1.48
CA ARG A 184 -20.50 8.00 1.42
C ARG A 184 -21.61 7.29 0.65
N ALA A 185 -21.33 6.83 -0.57
CA ALA A 185 -22.32 6.12 -1.39
C ALA A 185 -22.86 4.88 -0.68
N GLN A 186 -21.99 4.06 -0.11
CA GLN A 186 -22.37 2.88 0.67
C GLN A 186 -23.18 3.27 1.92
N THR A 187 -22.80 4.33 2.62
CA THR A 187 -23.54 4.85 3.78
C THR A 187 -24.95 5.29 3.41
N LEU A 188 -25.12 5.95 2.25
CA LEU A 188 -26.44 6.37 1.75
C LEU A 188 -27.33 5.16 1.41
N THR A 189 -26.77 4.07 0.91
CA THR A 189 -27.50 2.81 0.67
C THR A 189 -27.83 2.10 1.97
N LEU A 190 -26.87 2.00 2.91
CA LEU A 190 -27.09 1.28 4.16
C LEU A 190 -28.10 2.00 5.07
N LYS A 191 -28.11 3.34 5.07
CA LYS A 191 -29.04 4.10 5.92
C LYS A 191 -30.51 3.97 5.54
N SER A 192 -30.82 3.48 4.34
CA SER A 192 -32.20 3.20 3.90
C SER A 192 -32.66 1.79 4.22
N LEU A 193 -31.82 0.94 4.84
CA LEU A 193 -32.16 -0.43 5.19
C LEU A 193 -32.84 -0.52 6.57
N ASP A 194 -33.68 -1.54 6.73
CA ASP A 194 -34.57 -1.70 7.89
C ASP A 194 -33.82 -1.79 9.23
N PHE A 195 -32.63 -2.42 9.26
CA PHE A 195 -31.86 -2.52 10.52
C PHE A 195 -31.37 -1.15 11.01
N VAL A 196 -31.07 -0.21 10.11
CA VAL A 196 -30.69 1.15 10.48
C VAL A 196 -31.91 1.95 10.94
N ALA A 197 -33.05 1.76 10.26
CA ALA A 197 -34.32 2.37 10.68
C ALA A 197 -34.75 1.87 12.07
N ALA A 198 -34.70 0.57 12.32
CA ALA A 198 -34.99 -0.05 13.60
C ALA A 198 -34.06 0.45 14.72
N SER A 199 -32.76 0.56 14.45
CA SER A 199 -31.78 1.10 15.42
C SER A 199 -32.09 2.54 15.82
N ARG A 200 -32.54 3.38 14.87
CA ARG A 200 -32.96 4.77 15.13
C ARG A 200 -34.28 4.85 15.91
N LEU A 201 -35.26 4.00 15.58
CA LEU A 201 -36.52 3.90 16.33
C LEU A 201 -36.29 3.46 17.77
N ALA A 202 -35.27 2.63 18.01
CA ALA A 202 -34.81 2.26 19.35
C ALA A 202 -34.04 3.38 20.10
N GLY A 203 -34.03 4.62 19.58
CA GLY A 203 -33.40 5.78 20.21
C GLY A 203 -31.88 5.89 19.99
N SER A 204 -31.29 5.11 19.07
CA SER A 204 -29.85 5.21 18.82
C SER A 204 -29.49 6.53 18.13
N GLY A 205 -28.65 7.33 18.80
CA GLY A 205 -28.06 8.53 18.20
C GLY A 205 -27.19 8.23 16.97
N ARG A 206 -26.87 9.26 16.18
CA ARG A 206 -26.09 9.14 14.92
C ARG A 206 -24.77 8.39 15.10
N TRP A 207 -24.05 8.68 16.19
CA TRP A 207 -22.77 8.04 16.48
C TRP A 207 -22.90 6.56 16.86
N ARG A 208 -23.91 6.23 17.65
CA ARG A 208 -24.22 4.84 18.02
C ARG A 208 -24.60 4.03 16.78
N THR A 209 -25.44 4.60 15.92
CA THR A 209 -25.82 4.01 14.62
C THR A 209 -24.60 3.80 13.73
N ALA A 210 -23.71 4.80 13.64
CA ALA A 210 -22.49 4.70 12.84
C ALA A 210 -21.58 3.56 13.32
N ARG A 211 -21.33 3.48 14.62
CA ARG A 211 -20.40 2.50 15.20
C ARG A 211 -20.95 1.08 15.24
N ARG A 212 -22.24 0.91 15.57
CA ARG A 212 -22.83 -0.42 15.76
C ARG A 212 -23.41 -1.03 14.49
N GLU A 213 -23.96 -0.20 13.60
CA GLU A 213 -24.68 -0.69 12.42
C GLU A 213 -23.85 -0.48 11.14
N LEU A 214 -23.31 0.73 10.93
CA LEU A 214 -22.72 1.09 9.64
C LEU A 214 -21.26 0.65 9.50
N LEU A 215 -20.40 0.92 10.48
CA LEU A 215 -18.98 0.54 10.41
C LEU A 215 -18.77 -0.96 10.18
N PRO A 216 -19.47 -1.87 10.87
CA PRO A 216 -19.35 -3.30 10.61
C PRO A 216 -19.81 -3.68 9.20
N ALA A 217 -20.88 -3.07 8.69
CA ALA A 217 -21.37 -3.32 7.34
C ALA A 217 -20.43 -2.76 6.25
N LEU A 218 -19.75 -1.64 6.54
CA LEU A 218 -18.79 -1.01 5.64
C LEU A 218 -17.41 -1.69 5.65
N ALA A 219 -17.11 -2.55 6.62
CA ALA A 219 -15.80 -3.19 6.74
C ALA A 219 -15.41 -3.96 5.47
N ALA A 220 -16.32 -4.76 4.89
CA ALA A 220 -16.04 -5.53 3.68
C ALA A 220 -15.68 -4.66 2.46
N PRO A 221 -16.48 -3.65 2.06
CA PRO A 221 -16.12 -2.78 0.95
C PRO A 221 -14.89 -1.90 1.24
N VAL A 222 -14.69 -1.47 2.48
CA VAL A 222 -13.52 -0.66 2.85
C VAL A 222 -12.22 -1.48 2.77
N ILE A 223 -12.21 -2.70 3.32
CA ILE A 223 -11.04 -3.60 3.26
C ILE A 223 -10.72 -3.95 1.80
N THR A 224 -11.76 -4.22 1.01
CA THR A 224 -11.64 -4.47 -0.43
C THR A 224 -10.93 -3.31 -1.14
N TYR A 225 -11.36 -2.08 -0.86
CA TYR A 225 -10.76 -0.90 -1.47
C TYR A 225 -9.35 -0.65 -0.96
N ALA A 226 -9.11 -0.82 0.34
CA ALA A 226 -7.78 -0.69 0.94
C ALA A 226 -6.76 -1.63 0.26
N ALA A 227 -7.16 -2.85 -0.08
CA ALA A 227 -6.27 -3.80 -0.76
C ALA A 227 -5.82 -3.34 -2.16
N ILE A 228 -6.64 -2.54 -2.86
CA ILE A 228 -6.31 -1.94 -4.16
C ILE A 228 -5.45 -0.67 -3.99
N LEU A 229 -5.61 0.03 -2.87
CA LEU A 229 -4.87 1.25 -2.58
C LEU A 229 -3.39 0.99 -2.26
N VAL A 230 -3.06 -0.10 -1.57
CA VAL A 230 -1.66 -0.40 -1.21
C VAL A 230 -0.72 -0.42 -2.43
N PRO A 231 -0.95 -1.19 -3.50
CA PRO A 231 -0.06 -1.18 -4.66
C PRO A 231 -0.05 0.19 -5.36
N THR A 232 -1.18 0.88 -5.41
CA THR A 232 -1.28 2.24 -5.98
C THR A 232 -0.39 3.22 -5.22
N ASN A 233 -0.47 3.23 -3.89
CA ASN A 233 0.31 4.10 -3.03
C ASN A 233 1.81 3.75 -3.05
N MET A 234 2.15 2.48 -3.26
CA MET A 234 3.55 2.07 -3.46
C MET A 234 4.13 2.64 -4.76
N VAL A 235 3.36 2.63 -5.85
CA VAL A 235 3.77 3.27 -7.12
C VAL A 235 3.90 4.78 -6.96
N VAL A 236 3.00 5.43 -6.21
CA VAL A 236 3.10 6.87 -5.93
C VAL A 236 4.34 7.21 -5.10
N GLU A 237 4.62 6.47 -4.02
CA GLU A 237 5.86 6.63 -3.24
C GLU A 237 7.08 6.49 -4.14
N ALA A 238 7.14 5.41 -4.92
CA ALA A 238 8.27 5.16 -5.79
C ALA A 238 8.44 6.25 -6.85
N SER A 239 7.34 6.78 -7.40
CA SER A 239 7.37 7.88 -8.37
C SER A 239 7.92 9.16 -7.75
N LEU A 240 7.47 9.53 -6.55
CA LEU A 240 7.95 10.73 -5.85
C LEU A 240 9.43 10.59 -5.46
N SER A 241 9.83 9.43 -4.94
CA SER A 241 11.22 9.13 -4.60
C SER A 241 12.12 9.07 -5.84
N PHE A 242 11.61 8.53 -6.96
CA PHE A 242 12.30 8.51 -8.25
C PHE A 242 12.54 9.91 -8.80
N LEU A 243 11.56 10.80 -8.65
CA LEU A 243 11.66 12.22 -9.02
C LEU A 243 12.53 13.05 -8.05
N GLY A 244 13.09 12.43 -7.01
CA GLY A 244 14.00 13.09 -6.07
C GLY A 244 13.32 13.97 -5.01
N VAL A 245 11.98 13.95 -4.92
CA VAL A 245 11.20 14.74 -3.94
C VAL A 245 10.62 13.89 -2.80
N GLY A 246 10.73 12.56 -2.90
CA GLY A 246 10.24 11.62 -1.90
C GLY A 246 11.29 11.29 -0.84
N VAL A 247 11.61 10.00 -0.71
CA VAL A 247 12.69 9.53 0.17
C VAL A 247 14.02 9.99 -0.43
N THR A 248 14.82 10.69 0.38
CA THR A 248 16.12 11.20 -0.03
C THR A 248 17.26 10.41 0.61
N PRO A 249 18.44 10.33 -0.04
CA PRO A 249 19.64 9.81 0.60
C PRO A 249 19.89 10.47 1.97
N PRO A 250 20.45 9.72 2.94
CA PRO A 250 21.03 8.39 2.80
C PRO A 250 20.01 7.24 2.94
N THR A 251 18.74 7.52 3.28
CA THR A 251 17.71 6.50 3.52
C THR A 251 17.35 5.76 2.23
N PRO A 252 17.44 4.41 2.19
CA PRO A 252 17.04 3.66 1.01
C PRO A 252 15.51 3.50 0.93
N SER A 253 14.96 3.70 -0.26
CA SER A 253 13.67 3.16 -0.71
C SER A 253 13.85 2.64 -2.13
N TRP A 254 13.01 1.72 -2.61
CA TRP A 254 13.20 1.20 -3.97
C TRP A 254 13.04 2.30 -5.04
N GLY A 255 12.15 3.27 -4.83
CA GLY A 255 12.04 4.44 -5.72
C GLY A 255 13.27 5.34 -5.68
N GLN A 256 13.84 5.57 -4.49
CA GLN A 256 15.08 6.34 -4.33
C GLN A 256 16.25 5.64 -5.03
N MET A 257 16.38 4.32 -4.85
CA MET A 257 17.43 3.52 -5.49
C MET A 257 17.33 3.56 -7.01
N LEU A 258 16.11 3.48 -7.56
CA LEU A 258 15.87 3.64 -8.99
C LEU A 258 16.24 5.04 -9.50
N SER A 259 16.01 6.09 -8.70
CA SER A 259 16.44 7.46 -9.02
C SER A 259 17.96 7.51 -9.24
N THR A 260 18.71 6.98 -8.27
CA THR A 260 20.18 6.99 -8.32
C THR A 260 20.74 6.07 -9.38
N ALA A 261 20.04 5.00 -9.74
CA ALA A 261 20.52 4.02 -10.70
C ALA A 261 20.40 4.45 -12.18
N GLN A 262 19.66 5.52 -12.49
CA GLN A 262 19.46 6.02 -13.85
C GLN A 262 20.77 6.34 -14.60
N THR A 263 21.79 6.81 -13.89
CA THR A 263 23.09 7.17 -14.49
C THR A 263 24.01 5.97 -14.70
N TRP A 264 23.69 4.82 -14.08
CA TRP A 264 24.59 3.67 -14.00
C TRP A 264 24.13 2.46 -14.81
N PHE A 265 22.91 2.46 -15.34
CA PHE A 265 22.30 1.28 -15.98
C PHE A 265 23.13 0.63 -17.10
N ARG A 266 23.98 1.41 -17.80
CA ARG A 266 24.87 0.89 -18.84
C ARG A 266 26.11 0.22 -18.28
N ALA A 267 26.63 0.75 -17.18
CA ALA A 267 27.86 0.28 -16.56
C ALA A 267 27.61 -0.85 -15.55
N ASP A 268 26.54 -0.72 -14.77
CA ASP A 268 26.05 -1.75 -13.86
C ASP A 268 24.52 -1.90 -14.02
N PRO A 269 24.08 -2.78 -14.93
CA PRO A 269 22.66 -3.06 -15.12
C PRO A 269 21.99 -3.66 -13.88
N ALA A 270 22.72 -4.42 -13.06
CA ALA A 270 22.16 -5.08 -11.88
C ALA A 270 21.65 -4.05 -10.86
N TYR A 271 22.35 -2.92 -10.73
CA TYR A 271 21.98 -1.84 -9.83
C TYR A 271 20.59 -1.24 -10.11
N VAL A 272 20.13 -1.22 -11.37
CA VAL A 272 18.76 -0.82 -11.72
C VAL A 272 17.79 -2.00 -11.62
N LEU A 273 18.19 -3.17 -12.14
CA LEU A 273 17.28 -4.30 -12.32
C LEU A 273 16.82 -4.91 -10.99
N LEU A 274 17.67 -4.93 -9.97
CA LEU A 274 17.33 -5.49 -8.66
C LEU A 274 16.21 -4.71 -7.94
N PRO A 275 16.34 -3.38 -7.69
CA PRO A 275 15.26 -2.62 -7.07
C PRO A 275 14.01 -2.54 -7.97
N ALA A 276 14.16 -2.48 -9.30
CA ALA A 276 13.03 -2.51 -10.23
C ALA A 276 12.25 -3.83 -10.14
N GLY A 277 12.97 -4.96 -10.12
CA GLY A 277 12.41 -6.30 -10.04
C GLY A 277 11.66 -6.53 -8.72
N LEU A 278 12.26 -6.13 -7.59
CA LEU A 278 11.61 -6.22 -6.29
C LEU A 278 10.33 -5.37 -6.24
N LEU A 279 10.40 -4.12 -6.72
CA LEU A 279 9.23 -3.25 -6.78
C LEU A 279 8.13 -3.86 -7.67
N PHE A 280 8.48 -4.34 -8.86
CA PHE A 280 7.54 -4.97 -9.80
C PHE A 280 6.85 -6.19 -9.17
N VAL A 281 7.63 -7.13 -8.63
CA VAL A 281 7.10 -8.34 -7.97
C VAL A 281 6.17 -7.98 -6.82
N THR A 282 6.54 -6.97 -6.03
CA THR A 282 5.73 -6.53 -4.89
C THR A 282 4.42 -5.87 -5.33
N VAL A 283 4.46 -4.96 -6.33
CA VAL A 283 3.25 -4.33 -6.89
C VAL A 283 2.32 -5.40 -7.46
N LEU A 284 2.87 -6.34 -8.23
CA LEU A 284 2.11 -7.43 -8.83
C LEU A 284 1.46 -8.31 -7.75
N ALA A 285 2.22 -8.71 -6.73
CA ALA A 285 1.70 -9.54 -5.65
C ALA A 285 0.59 -8.83 -4.86
N PHE A 286 0.74 -7.54 -4.54
CA PHE A 286 -0.34 -6.77 -3.91
C PHE A 286 -1.56 -6.62 -4.82
N THR A 287 -1.37 -6.40 -6.12
CA THR A 287 -2.47 -6.26 -7.07
C THR A 287 -3.29 -7.55 -7.16
N VAL A 288 -2.61 -8.68 -7.38
CA VAL A 288 -3.26 -10.00 -7.45
C VAL A 288 -3.95 -10.37 -6.13
N LEU A 289 -3.30 -10.11 -4.99
CA LEU A 289 -3.90 -10.35 -3.68
C LEU A 289 -5.12 -9.44 -3.45
N GLY A 290 -5.03 -8.16 -3.84
CA GLY A 290 -6.11 -7.20 -3.70
C GLY A 290 -7.34 -7.58 -4.51
N ASP A 291 -7.15 -8.02 -5.75
CA ASP A 291 -8.23 -8.57 -6.57
C ASP A 291 -8.81 -9.84 -5.95
N ALA A 292 -7.98 -10.73 -5.42
CA ALA A 292 -8.47 -11.93 -4.74
C ALA A 292 -9.30 -11.59 -3.48
N VAL A 293 -8.87 -10.62 -2.68
CA VAL A 293 -9.59 -10.13 -1.49
C VAL A 293 -10.92 -9.51 -1.89
N ARG A 294 -10.91 -8.61 -2.89
CA ARG A 294 -12.12 -8.02 -3.47
C ARG A 294 -13.13 -9.08 -3.85
N THR A 295 -12.64 -10.09 -4.55
CA THR A 295 -13.49 -11.13 -5.09
C THR A 295 -14.06 -12.03 -3.98
N ALA A 296 -13.24 -12.41 -3.00
CA ALA A 296 -13.66 -13.23 -1.88
C ALA A 296 -14.73 -12.53 -1.01
N LEU A 297 -14.65 -11.21 -0.89
CA LEU A 297 -15.58 -10.36 -0.14
C LEU A 297 -16.80 -9.91 -0.96
N ASP A 298 -16.86 -10.15 -2.28
CA ASP A 298 -18.02 -9.79 -3.10
C ASP A 298 -19.23 -10.69 -2.76
N PRO A 299 -20.36 -10.13 -2.28
CA PRO A 299 -21.57 -10.89 -1.99
C PRO A 299 -22.20 -11.55 -3.23
N ARG A 300 -21.97 -11.00 -4.43
CA ARG A 300 -22.60 -11.46 -5.68
C ARG A 300 -21.96 -12.72 -6.25
N GLU A 301 -20.71 -13.03 -5.92
CA GLU A 301 -20.14 -14.34 -6.27
C GLU A 301 -20.83 -15.48 -5.52
N ALA A 302 -21.33 -15.22 -4.31
CA ALA A 302 -22.05 -16.21 -3.52
C ALA A 302 -23.36 -16.66 -4.19
N SER A 303 -24.03 -15.78 -4.93
CA SER A 303 -25.31 -16.09 -5.59
C SER A 303 -25.13 -16.88 -6.89
N ARG A 304 -24.03 -16.65 -7.64
CA ARG A 304 -23.74 -17.40 -8.88
C ARG A 304 -23.51 -18.89 -8.63
N LEU A 305 -22.87 -19.25 -7.51
CA LEU A 305 -22.68 -20.66 -7.12
C LEU A 305 -23.99 -21.38 -6.75
N ARG A 306 -25.02 -20.67 -6.25
CA ARG A 306 -26.32 -21.27 -5.91
C ARG A 306 -27.20 -21.55 -7.13
N VAL A 307 -27.10 -20.73 -8.18
CA VAL A 307 -27.91 -20.89 -9.40
C VAL A 307 -27.44 -22.08 -10.23
N GLY A 308 -26.13 -22.40 -10.24
CA GLY A 308 -25.58 -23.53 -10.99
C GLY A 308 -25.81 -24.93 -10.39
N THR A 309 -26.21 -25.04 -9.12
CA THR A 309 -26.47 -26.33 -8.45
C THR A 309 -27.91 -26.82 -8.54
N ARG A 310 -28.83 -26.08 -9.15
CA ARG A 310 -30.20 -26.57 -9.40
C ARG A 310 -30.22 -27.40 -10.69
N LYS A 311 -29.44 -28.49 -10.74
CA LYS A 311 -29.63 -29.54 -11.74
C LYS A 311 -30.85 -30.37 -11.31
N GLU A 312 -31.99 -29.99 -11.85
CA GLU A 312 -33.00 -30.88 -12.45
C GLU A 312 -33.04 -32.33 -11.91
N ASN A 313 -33.49 -32.51 -10.66
CA ASN A 313 -34.07 -33.78 -10.22
C ASN A 313 -35.59 -33.68 -10.37
N SER A 314 -36.06 -33.91 -11.59
CA SER A 314 -37.46 -34.20 -11.89
C SER A 314 -37.50 -35.28 -12.97
N ARG A 315 -37.38 -36.54 -12.54
CA ARG A 315 -37.92 -37.73 -13.19
C ARG A 315 -38.34 -38.72 -12.12
#